data_AF-A0A448VNG6-F1
#
_entry.id   AF-A0A448VNG6-F1
#
_cell.length_a   1.000
_cell.length_b   1.000
_cell.length_c   1.000
_cell.angle_alpha   90.00
_cell.angle_beta   90.00
_cell.angle_gamma   90.00
#
_symmetry.space_group_name_H-M   'P 1'
#
loop_
_entity.id
_entity.type
_entity.pdbx_description
1 polymer ?
#
loop_
_entity_poly.entity_id
_entity_poly.type
_entity_poly.pdbx_seq_one_letter_code
_entity_poly.pdbx_strand_id
1 'polypeptide(L)'
;MNILQTLPYTVMPIERTQEQRDKTRQKLSDYLQRNPLLARNIRQRKRAEHSLRMAAHASGLYFSRWENPNTGKWVYVVTDKQSVDSRAYFEYILRTESVHQSLNYWTK
;
A
#
# COMPACT_ATOMS: atom_id res chain seq x y z
N MET A 1 15.94 0.82 8.20
CA MET A 1 15.23 1.96 7.58
C MET A 1 14.18 1.44 6.62
N ASN A 2 12.93 1.89 6.72
CA ASN A 2 11.84 1.41 5.87
C ASN A 2 11.86 2.14 4.52
N ILE A 3 12.01 1.41 3.41
CA ILE A 3 12.15 2.01 2.07
C ILE A 3 10.90 2.82 1.67
N LEU A 4 9.72 2.45 2.20
CA LEU A 4 8.44 3.07 1.86
C LEU A 4 8.36 4.53 2.32
N GLN A 5 9.06 4.88 3.42
CA GLN A 5 9.11 6.26 3.93
C GLN A 5 9.95 7.19 3.04
N THR A 6 10.73 6.65 2.10
CA THR A 6 11.58 7.41 1.18
C THR A 6 10.95 7.64 -0.19
N LEU A 7 9.70 7.19 -0.38
CA LEU A 7 9.01 7.26 -1.67
C LEU A 7 8.34 8.62 -1.86
N PRO A 8 8.23 9.12 -3.10
CA PRO A 8 7.59 10.41 -3.41
C PRO A 8 6.05 10.33 -3.38
N TYR A 9 5.48 9.28 -2.77
CA TYR A 9 4.06 9.01 -2.68
C TYR A 9 3.78 8.12 -1.46
N THR A 10 2.52 8.09 -1.02
CA THR A 10 2.12 7.37 0.18
C THR A 10 1.74 5.92 -0.15
N VAL A 11 2.31 4.99 0.63
CA VAL A 11 1.87 3.59 0.70
C VAL A 11 1.25 3.36 2.08
N MET A 12 -0.05 3.10 2.10
CA MET A 12 -0.85 3.01 3.32
C MET A 12 -1.30 1.57 3.59
N PRO A 13 -0.82 0.96 4.68
CA PRO A 13 -1.39 -0.26 5.24
C PRO A 13 -2.71 0.06 5.94
N ILE A 14 -3.75 -0.74 5.70
CA ILE A 14 -5.11 -0.52 6.25
C ILE A 14 -5.51 -1.51 7.35
N GLU A 15 -4.54 -2.19 7.96
CA GLU A 15 -4.78 -3.08 9.08
C GLU A 15 -5.30 -2.31 10.29
N ARG A 16 -6.07 -3.01 11.14
CA ARG A 16 -6.77 -2.42 12.28
C ARG A 16 -5.80 -1.92 13.34
N THR A 17 -4.78 -2.72 13.66
CA THR A 17 -3.81 -2.39 14.71
C THR A 17 -2.54 -1.79 14.14
N GLN A 18 -1.85 -0.97 14.95
CA GLN A 18 -0.56 -0.40 14.55
C GLN A 18 0.50 -1.47 14.31
N GLU A 19 0.54 -2.49 15.16
CA GLU A 19 1.47 -3.61 15.04
C GLU A 19 1.31 -4.35 13.70
N GLN A 20 0.08 -4.60 13.26
CA GLN A 20 -0.19 -5.22 11.97
C GLN A 20 0.24 -4.32 10.81
N ARG A 21 -0.04 -3.01 10.89
CA ARG A 21 0.42 -2.04 9.87
C ARG A 21 1.95 -2.04 9.76
N ASP A 22 2.65 -2.10 10.88
CA ASP A 22 4.11 -2.11 10.89
C ASP A 22 4.68 -3.42 10.35
N LYS A 23 4.06 -4.57 10.66
CA LYS A 23 4.37 -5.87 10.03
C LYS A 23 4.19 -5.84 8.52
N THR A 24 3.09 -5.29 8.02
CA THR A 24 2.82 -5.17 6.57
C THR A 24 3.85 -4.26 5.88
N ARG A 25 4.17 -3.11 6.49
CA ARG A 25 5.23 -2.22 5.99
C ARG A 25 6.59 -2.92 5.95
N GLN A 26 6.89 -3.71 6.98
CA GLN A 26 8.15 -4.43 7.07
C GLN A 26 8.25 -5.51 5.99
N LYS A 27 7.20 -6.34 5.81
CA LYS A 27 7.15 -7.35 4.74
C LYS A 27 7.45 -6.76 3.37
N LEU A 28 6.79 -5.66 3.03
CA LEU A 28 6.99 -4.99 1.74
C LEU A 28 8.39 -4.37 1.64
N SER A 29 8.89 -3.75 2.70
CA SER A 29 10.24 -3.17 2.75
C SER A 29 11.33 -4.24 2.61
N ASP A 30 11.20 -5.37 3.30
CA ASP A 30 12.14 -6.51 3.24
C ASP A 30 12.21 -7.08 1.83
N TYR A 31 11.06 -7.27 1.18
CA TYR A 31 11.03 -7.75 -0.19
C TYR A 31 11.72 -6.77 -1.16
N LEU A 32 11.48 -5.47 -1.01
CA LEU A 32 12.11 -4.44 -1.84
C LEU A 32 13.62 -4.36 -1.61
N GLN A 33 14.09 -4.52 -0.36
CA GLN A 33 15.52 -4.57 -0.05
C GLN A 33 16.22 -5.77 -0.70
N ARG A 34 15.55 -6.93 -0.75
CA ARG A 34 16.04 -8.13 -1.45
C ARG A 34 15.97 -8.02 -2.98
N ASN A 35 15.25 -7.02 -3.51
CA ASN A 35 15.01 -6.83 -4.94
C ASN A 35 15.39 -5.40 -5.41
N PRO A 36 16.69 -5.08 -5.55
CA PRO A 36 17.17 -3.73 -5.85
C PRO A 36 16.58 -3.12 -7.13
N LEU A 37 16.31 -3.93 -8.16
CA LEU A 37 15.69 -3.47 -9.40
C LEU A 37 14.27 -2.90 -9.16
N LEU A 38 13.46 -3.62 -8.37
CA LEU A 38 12.12 -3.16 -7.99
C LEU A 38 12.22 -1.94 -7.07
N ALA A 39 13.13 -1.93 -6.10
CA ALA A 39 13.38 -0.76 -5.24
C ALA A 39 13.76 0.51 -6.02
N ARG A 40 14.50 0.37 -7.12
CA ARG A 40 14.80 1.49 -8.02
C ARG A 40 13.57 1.90 -8.84
N ASN A 41 12.84 0.93 -9.38
CA ASN A 41 11.67 1.20 -10.24
C ASN A 41 10.51 1.84 -9.45
N ILE A 42 10.30 1.49 -8.18
CA ILE A 42 9.24 2.10 -7.37
C ILE A 42 9.43 3.61 -7.24
N ARG A 43 10.67 4.12 -7.21
CA ARG A 43 10.94 5.57 -7.12
C ARG A 43 10.57 6.31 -8.41
N GLN A 44 10.41 5.60 -9.52
CA GLN A 44 10.04 6.19 -10.81
C GLN A 44 8.52 6.19 -10.94
N ARG A 45 7.90 7.38 -11.01
CA ARG A 45 6.42 7.54 -11.06
C ARG A 45 5.74 6.65 -12.12
N LYS A 46 6.34 6.51 -13.31
CA LYS A 46 5.83 5.67 -14.41
C LYS A 46 5.84 4.17 -14.12
N ARG A 47 6.67 3.71 -13.18
CA ARG A 47 6.85 2.29 -12.83
C ARG A 47 6.43 1.95 -11.40
N ALA A 48 6.09 2.97 -10.60
CA ALA A 48 5.75 2.87 -9.20
C ALA A 48 4.65 1.84 -8.94
N GLU A 49 3.49 2.04 -9.57
CA GLU A 49 2.31 1.19 -9.39
C GLU A 49 2.60 -0.27 -9.74
N HIS A 50 3.21 -0.52 -10.90
CA HIS A 50 3.52 -1.86 -11.36
C HIS A 50 4.52 -2.56 -10.41
N SER A 51 5.59 -1.85 -10.03
CA SER A 51 6.64 -2.41 -9.18
C SER A 51 6.14 -2.69 -7.76
N LEU A 52 5.29 -1.81 -7.21
CA LEU A 52 4.64 -2.02 -5.93
C LEU A 52 3.63 -3.16 -5.98
N ARG A 53 2.84 -3.28 -7.05
CA ARG A 53 1.92 -4.40 -7.23
C ARG A 53 2.66 -5.73 -7.24
N MET A 54 3.79 -5.82 -7.95
CA MET A 54 4.65 -7.00 -7.94
C MET A 54 5.20 -7.30 -6.55
N ALA A 55 5.77 -6.29 -5.88
CA ALA A 55 6.34 -6.44 -4.54
C ALA A 55 5.28 -6.85 -3.51
N ALA A 56 4.10 -6.24 -3.54
CA ALA A 56 2.97 -6.58 -2.68
C ALA A 56 2.50 -8.01 -2.92
N HIS A 57 2.33 -8.42 -4.18
CA HIS A 57 1.92 -9.78 -4.53
C HIS A 57 2.92 -10.82 -3.98
N ALA A 58 4.21 -10.61 -4.21
CA ALA A 58 5.27 -11.50 -3.75
C ALA A 58 5.44 -11.50 -2.23
N SER A 59 5.04 -10.41 -1.55
CA SER A 59 5.03 -10.30 -0.09
C SER A 59 3.76 -10.87 0.58
N GLY A 60 2.86 -11.49 -0.19
CA GLY A 60 1.61 -12.02 0.34
C GLY A 60 0.59 -10.93 0.72
N LEU A 61 0.66 -9.77 0.06
CA LEU A 61 -0.22 -8.63 0.32
C LEU A 61 -1.24 -8.45 -0.82
N TYR A 62 -2.41 -7.91 -0.49
CA TYR A 62 -3.27 -7.26 -1.48
C TYR A 62 -2.79 -5.83 -1.74
N PHE A 63 -3.01 -5.36 -2.97
CA PHE A 63 -2.61 -4.02 -3.42
C PHE A 63 -3.76 -3.36 -4.18
N SER A 64 -3.99 -2.07 -3.93
CA SER A 64 -4.86 -1.24 -4.74
C SER A 64 -4.30 0.18 -4.84
N ARG A 65 -4.67 0.91 -5.89
CA ARG A 65 -4.53 2.36 -5.93
C ARG A 65 -5.89 2.95 -5.61
N TRP A 66 -5.95 3.78 -4.58
CA TRP A 66 -7.13 4.55 -4.23
C TRP A 66 -6.91 6.00 -4.62
N GLU A 67 -7.90 6.60 -5.27
CA GLU A 67 -7.88 7.99 -5.70
C GLU A 67 -8.97 8.76 -4.97
N ASN A 68 -8.60 9.88 -4.38
CA ASN A 68 -9.53 10.75 -3.68
C ASN A 68 -10.42 11.43 -4.70
N PRO A 69 -11.75 11.20 -4.68
CA PRO A 69 -12.66 11.79 -5.65
C PRO A 69 -12.74 13.32 -5.54
N ASN A 70 -12.40 13.90 -4.38
CA ASN A 70 -12.49 15.33 -4.15
C ASN A 70 -11.24 16.10 -4.59
N THR A 71 -10.05 15.46 -4.57
CA THR A 71 -8.76 16.13 -4.81
C THR A 71 -7.99 15.60 -6.01
N GLY A 72 -8.37 14.44 -6.56
CA GLY A 72 -7.62 13.73 -7.61
C GLY A 72 -6.25 13.21 -7.16
N LYS A 73 -5.89 13.39 -5.87
CA LYS A 73 -4.68 12.82 -5.27
C LYS A 73 -4.92 11.33 -5.03
N TRP A 74 -3.87 10.53 -5.15
CA TRP A 74 -3.96 9.08 -4.98
C TRP A 74 -2.98 8.58 -3.93
N VAL A 75 -3.30 7.43 -3.36
CA VAL A 75 -2.44 6.66 -2.46
C VAL A 75 -2.45 5.18 -2.85
N TYR A 76 -1.34 4.51 -2.61
CA TYR A 76 -1.28 3.06 -2.75
C TYR A 76 -1.69 2.41 -1.44
N VAL A 77 -2.63 1.49 -1.50
CA VAL A 77 -3.17 0.80 -0.34
C VAL A 77 -2.72 -0.65 -0.36
N VAL A 78 -2.24 -1.14 0.78
CA VAL A 78 -1.85 -2.54 0.96
C VAL A 78 -2.52 -3.14 2.20
N THR A 79 -2.73 -4.45 2.17
CA THR A 79 -3.13 -5.19 3.37
C THR A 79 -2.59 -6.61 3.31
N ASP A 80 -2.29 -7.20 4.45
CA ASP A 80 -1.91 -8.60 4.55
C ASP A 80 -3.08 -9.52 4.15
N LYS A 81 -2.83 -10.49 3.27
CA LYS A 81 -3.82 -11.49 2.88
C LYS A 81 -4.28 -12.37 4.07
N GLN A 82 -3.48 -12.46 5.12
CA GLN A 82 -3.87 -13.15 6.36
C GLN A 82 -4.77 -12.30 7.26
N SER A 83 -4.84 -10.99 7.04
CA SER A 83 -5.68 -10.07 7.82
C SER A 83 -7.06 -9.84 7.21
N VAL A 84 -7.29 -10.33 5.99
CA VAL A 84 -8.49 -10.07 5.19
C VAL A 84 -8.91 -11.36 4.47
N ASP A 85 -10.15 -11.78 4.67
CA ASP A 85 -10.68 -13.07 4.19
C ASP A 85 -10.63 -13.25 2.67
N SER A 86 -10.71 -12.16 1.90
CA SER A 86 -10.69 -12.23 0.43
C SER A 86 -10.33 -10.91 -0.24
N ARG A 87 -9.96 -10.99 -1.52
CA ARG A 87 -9.78 -9.82 -2.38
C ARG A 87 -11.05 -8.95 -2.45
N ALA A 88 -12.22 -9.57 -2.51
CA ALA A 88 -13.51 -8.88 -2.54
C ALA A 88 -13.75 -8.10 -1.24
N TYR A 89 -13.41 -8.67 -0.08
CA TYR A 89 -13.50 -7.97 1.19
C TYR A 89 -12.52 -6.79 1.28
N PHE A 90 -11.30 -6.94 0.77
CA PHE A 90 -10.35 -5.82 0.65
C PHE A 90 -10.93 -4.67 -0.18
N GLU A 91 -11.53 -4.96 -1.33
CA GLU A 91 -12.15 -3.95 -2.18
C GLU A 91 -13.40 -3.32 -1.55
N TYR A 92 -14.16 -4.08 -0.76
CA TYR A 92 -15.25 -3.57 0.04
C TYR A 92 -14.76 -2.62 1.13
N ILE A 93 -13.72 -2.99 1.89
CA ILE A 93 -13.12 -2.15 2.94
C ILE A 93 -12.70 -0.79 2.37
N LEU A 94 -12.11 -0.76 1.18
CA LEU A 94 -11.69 0.48 0.53
C LEU A 94 -12.83 1.45 0.23
N ARG A 95 -14.09 0.99 0.25
CA ARG A 95 -15.30 1.80 0.06
C ARG A 95 -16.00 2.17 1.37
N THR A 96 -15.52 1.66 2.51
CA THR A 96 -16.12 1.97 3.81
C THR A 96 -15.74 3.37 4.27
N GLU A 97 -16.66 4.04 4.95
CA GLU A 97 -16.50 5.42 5.43
C GLU A 97 -15.26 5.59 6.32
N SER A 98 -15.00 4.63 7.22
CA SER A 98 -13.86 4.68 8.14
C SER A 98 -12.51 4.67 7.43
N VAL A 99 -12.38 3.87 6.37
CA VAL A 99 -11.17 3.82 5.54
C VAL A 99 -11.10 5.03 4.62
N HIS A 100 -12.22 5.46 4.04
CA HIS A 100 -12.28 6.71 3.27
C HIS A 100 -11.82 7.93 4.07
N GLN A 101 -12.27 8.10 5.32
CA GLN A 101 -11.81 9.21 6.17
C GLN A 101 -10.31 9.16 6.42
N SER A 102 -9.78 7.96 6.68
CA SER A 102 -8.34 7.73 6.87
C SER A 102 -7.56 8.07 5.59
N LEU A 103 -8.01 7.60 4.43
CA LEU A 103 -7.36 7.85 3.14
C LEU A 103 -7.48 9.32 2.71
N ASN A 104 -8.61 9.97 3.02
CA ASN A 104 -8.83 11.40 2.82
C ASN A 104 -7.82 12.23 3.60
N TYR A 105 -7.53 11.89 4.86
CA TYR A 105 -6.50 12.60 5.64
C TYR A 105 -5.14 12.66 4.93
N TRP A 106 -4.74 11.58 4.27
CA TRP A 106 -3.48 11.50 3.52
C TRP A 106 -3.54 12.07 2.09
N THR A 107 -4.72 12.50 1.64
CA THR A 107 -4.96 13.03 0.29
C THR A 107 -5.67 14.39 0.29
N LYS A 108 -5.64 15.11 1.42
CA LYS A 108 -5.99 16.54 1.51
C LYS A 108 -4.95 17.37 0.74
#